data_AF-A0A929W342-F1
#
_entry.id   AF-A0A929W342-F1
#
_cell.length_a   1.000
_cell.length_b   1.000
_cell.length_c   1.000
_cell.angle_alpha   90.00
_cell.angle_beta   90.00
_cell.angle_gamma   90.00
#
_symmetry.space_group_name_H-M   'P 1'
#
loop_
_entity.id
_entity.type
_entity.pdbx_description
1 polymer ?
#
loop_
_entity_poly.entity_id
_entity_poly.type
_entity_poly.pdbx_seq_one_letter_code
_entity_poly.pdbx_strand_id
1 'polypeptide(L)'
;MSFLTQDKLTIIGAAGMIGSNMAQTAAMMALTPNICLYDPFPTGLEGVAEEIRHCGFEGLNLTFTSDIKEALSGAKYIVSSGGAPRK
;
A
#
# COMPACT_ATOMS: atom_id res chain seq x y z
N MET A 1 -16.89 -6.11 -7.00
CA MET A 1 -16.30 -7.33 -6.41
C MET A 1 -16.53 -7.32 -4.90
N SER A 2 -16.65 -8.47 -4.23
CA SER A 2 -16.65 -8.52 -2.77
C SER A 2 -15.21 -8.59 -2.25
N PHE A 3 -14.81 -7.64 -1.40
CA PHE A 3 -13.52 -7.70 -0.71
C PHE A 3 -13.54 -8.72 0.43
N LEU A 4 -12.39 -9.32 0.75
CA LEU A 4 -12.26 -10.31 1.85
C LEU A 4 -12.54 -9.71 3.23
N THR A 5 -12.08 -8.49 3.49
CA THR A 5 -12.34 -7.74 4.73
C THR A 5 -12.45 -6.23 4.44
N GLN A 6 -12.95 -5.48 5.42
CA GLN A 6 -12.94 -4.00 5.41
C GLN A 6 -11.79 -3.43 6.25
N ASP A 7 -11.02 -4.29 6.91
CA ASP A 7 -9.90 -3.86 7.75
C ASP A 7 -8.79 -3.19 6.93
N LYS A 8 -8.10 -2.22 7.53
CA LYS A 8 -6.97 -1.53 6.88
C LYS A 8 -5.75 -2.45 6.76
N LEU A 9 -5.22 -2.55 5.55
CA LEU A 9 -3.93 -3.18 5.21
C LEU A 9 -2.90 -2.08 4.92
N THR A 10 -1.80 -2.08 5.65
CA THR A 10 -0.68 -1.16 5.43
C THR A 10 0.52 -1.88 4.82
N ILE A 11 1.03 -1.38 3.69
CA ILE A 11 2.26 -1.86 3.04
C ILE A 11 3.39 -0.87 3.33
N ILE A 12 4.40 -1.34 4.06
CA ILE A 12 5.60 -0.56 4.44
C ILE A 12 6.73 -0.87 3.46
N GLY A 13 7.37 0.16 2.92
CA GLY A 13 8.36 0.02 1.85
C GLY A 13 7.70 -0.02 0.47
N ALA A 14 6.56 0.68 0.32
CA ALA A 14 5.71 0.62 -0.86
C ALA A 14 6.30 1.31 -2.11
N ALA A 15 7.29 2.19 -1.96
CA ALA A 15 7.96 2.82 -3.11
C ALA A 15 9.00 1.89 -3.76
N GLY A 16 9.38 0.80 -3.09
CA GLY A 16 10.30 -0.19 -3.64
C GLY A 16 9.62 -1.16 -4.61
N MET A 17 10.42 -1.83 -5.45
CA MET A 17 9.92 -2.79 -6.45
C MET A 17 9.04 -3.91 -5.87
N ILE A 18 9.38 -4.38 -4.65
CA ILE A 18 8.60 -5.42 -3.97
C ILE A 18 7.29 -4.84 -3.43
N GLY A 19 7.36 -3.70 -2.75
CA GLY A 19 6.18 -3.09 -2.12
C GLY A 19 5.14 -2.61 -3.12
N SER A 20 5.58 -2.06 -4.26
CA SER A 20 4.67 -1.63 -5.34
C SER A 20 3.93 -2.81 -5.96
N ASN A 21 4.64 -3.91 -6.22
CA ASN A 21 4.02 -5.14 -6.72
C ASN A 21 3.07 -5.76 -5.69
N MET A 22 3.40 -5.70 -4.39
CA MET A 22 2.50 -6.13 -3.32
C MET A 22 1.22 -5.30 -3.28
N ALA A 23 1.31 -3.97 -3.49
CA ALA A 23 0.14 -3.09 -3.54
C ALA A 23 -0.81 -3.46 -4.68
N GLN A 24 -0.26 -3.66 -5.88
CA GLN A 24 -1.04 -4.12 -7.04
C GLN A 24 -1.66 -5.50 -6.79
N THR A 25 -0.89 -6.43 -6.24
CA THR A 25 -1.36 -7.79 -5.94
C THR A 25 -2.49 -7.78 -4.91
N ALA A 26 -2.36 -7.00 -3.83
CA ALA A 26 -3.40 -6.88 -2.81
C ALA A 26 -4.71 -6.29 -3.37
N ALA A 27 -4.61 -5.31 -4.28
CA ALA A 27 -5.75 -4.75 -4.97
C ALA A 27 -6.40 -5.76 -5.93
N MET A 28 -5.61 -6.48 -6.74
CA MET A 28 -6.10 -7.53 -7.66
C MET A 28 -6.79 -8.68 -6.93
N MET A 29 -6.27 -9.08 -5.77
CA MET A 29 -6.85 -10.13 -4.94
C MET A 29 -8.10 -9.68 -4.16
N ALA A 30 -8.48 -8.40 -4.26
CA ALA A 30 -9.58 -7.80 -3.51
C ALA A 30 -9.51 -8.14 -2.00
N LEU A 31 -8.32 -8.02 -1.39
CA LEU A 31 -8.14 -8.34 0.03
C LEU A 31 -8.93 -7.38 0.94
N THR A 32 -8.80 -6.08 0.68
CA THR A 32 -9.51 -5.02 1.38
C THR A 32 -9.62 -3.81 0.47
N PRO A 33 -10.70 -3.02 0.54
CA PRO A 33 -10.72 -1.74 -0.15
C PRO A 33 -9.75 -0.75 0.50
N ASN A 34 -9.41 -0.93 1.78
CA ASN A 34 -8.64 0.03 2.57
C ASN A 34 -7.14 -0.31 2.57
N ILE A 35 -6.48 0.00 1.45
CA ILE A 35 -5.02 -0.16 1.30
C ILE A 35 -4.32 1.16 1.62
N CYS A 36 -3.32 1.10 2.49
CA CYS A 36 -2.47 2.24 2.84
C CYS A 36 -1.01 1.93 2.45
N LEU A 37 -0.42 2.79 1.65
CA LEU A 37 0.98 2.68 1.24
C LEU A 37 1.84 3.61 2.08
N TYR A 38 2.91 3.06 2.65
CA TYR A 38 3.90 3.83 3.40
C TYR A 38 5.29 3.64 2.83
N ASP A 39 6.01 4.75 2.68
CA ASP A 39 7.43 4.76 2.38
C ASP A 39 8.07 6.08 2.83
N PRO A 40 9.31 6.05 3.38
CA PRO A 40 10.06 7.27 3.66
C PRO A 40 10.50 8.03 2.39
N PHE A 41 10.38 7.45 1.19
CA PHE A 41 10.66 8.11 -0.08
C PHE A 41 9.36 8.62 -0.75
N PRO A 42 8.97 9.90 -0.55
CA PRO A 42 7.62 10.37 -0.93
C PRO A 42 7.41 10.43 -2.44
N THR A 43 8.44 10.84 -3.21
CA THR A 43 8.34 10.96 -4.67
C THR A 43 8.11 9.60 -5.33
N GLY A 44 8.82 8.56 -4.90
CA GLY A 44 8.59 7.20 -5.40
C GLY A 44 7.24 6.65 -4.96
N LEU A 45 6.83 6.95 -3.73
CA LEU A 45 5.53 6.53 -3.18
C LEU A 45 4.35 7.13 -3.96
N GLU A 46 4.41 8.43 -4.28
CA GLU A 46 3.40 9.11 -5.09
C GLU A 46 3.29 8.47 -6.47
N GLY A 47 4.41 8.18 -7.13
CA GLY A 47 4.43 7.47 -8.42
C GLY A 47 3.73 6.11 -8.36
N VAL A 48 4.03 5.31 -7.33
CA VAL A 48 3.35 4.02 -7.12
C VAL A 48 1.85 4.22 -6.88
N ALA A 49 1.46 5.19 -6.06
CA ALA A 49 0.05 5.46 -5.80
C ALA A 49 -0.70 5.86 -7.08
N GLU A 50 -0.10 6.67 -7.95
CA GLU A 50 -0.67 7.02 -9.25
C GLU A 50 -0.77 5.81 -10.20
N GLU A 51 0.23 4.93 -10.25
CA GLU A 51 0.14 3.69 -11.04
C GLU A 51 -1.03 2.80 -10.59
N ILE A 52 -1.21 2.62 -9.27
CA ILE A 52 -2.33 1.83 -8.73
C ILE A 52 -3.68 2.51 -9.01
N ARG A 53 -3.75 3.85 -8.94
CA ARG A 53 -4.97 4.62 -9.29
C ARG A 53 -5.32 4.46 -10.77
N HIS A 54 -4.34 4.52 -11.67
CA HIS A 54 -4.54 4.35 -13.11
C HIS A 54 -4.99 2.94 -13.50
N CYS A 55 -4.75 1.93 -12.64
CA CYS A 55 -5.29 0.58 -12.85
C CYS A 55 -6.82 0.51 -12.72
N GLY A 56 -7.47 1.50 -12.09
CA GLY A 56 -8.93 1.58 -12.04
C GLY A 56 -9.61 0.46 -11.23
N PHE A 57 -8.97 -0.02 -10.16
CA PHE A 57 -9.56 -1.03 -9.28
C PHE A 57 -10.84 -0.50 -8.61
N GLU A 58 -11.99 -1.06 -9.01
CA GLU A 58 -13.31 -0.63 -8.55
C GLU A 58 -13.45 -0.76 -7.02
N GLY A 59 -13.85 0.32 -6.35
CA GLY A 59 -14.10 0.34 -4.91
C GLY A 59 -12.84 0.37 -4.04
N LEU A 60 -11.64 0.48 -4.62
CA LEU A 60 -10.40 0.61 -3.87
C LEU A 60 -10.30 2.03 -3.25
N ASN A 61 -10.14 2.08 -1.93
CA ASN A 61 -9.86 3.29 -1.16
C ASN A 61 -8.36 3.36 -0.85
N LEU A 62 -7.57 3.71 -1.87
CA LEU A 62 -6.12 3.79 -1.75
C LEU A 62 -5.70 5.09 -1.06
N THR A 63 -4.92 4.95 0.01
CA THR A 63 -4.23 6.05 0.69
C THR A 63 -2.72 5.83 0.65
N PHE A 64 -1.96 6.91 0.70
CA PHE A 64 -0.51 6.84 0.88
C PHE A 64 -0.02 7.96 1.78
N THR A 65 1.04 7.71 2.55
CA THR A 65 1.63 8.69 3.47
C THR A 65 3.08 8.34 3.77
N SER A 66 3.91 9.36 4.01
CA SER A 66 5.25 9.19 4.57
C SER A 66 5.29 9.40 6.09
N ASP A 67 4.14 9.63 6.73
CA ASP A 67 4.00 9.63 8.18
C ASP A 67 3.65 8.21 8.68
N ILE A 68 4.54 7.63 9.48
CA ILE A 68 4.36 6.26 9.98
C ILE A 68 3.20 6.14 10.97
N LYS A 69 2.90 7.19 11.75
CA LYS A 69 1.77 7.20 12.68
C LYS A 69 0.47 7.16 11.90
N GLU A 70 0.34 7.94 10.84
CA GLU A 70 -0.83 7.90 9.96
C GLU A 70 -0.98 6.54 9.28
N ALA A 71 0.12 5.98 8.76
CA ALA A 71 0.14 4.67 8.11
C ALA A 71 -0.33 3.55 9.03
N LEU A 72 0.14 3.54 10.29
CA LEU A 72 -0.17 2.47 11.26
C LEU A 72 -1.47 2.68 12.03
N SER A 73 -2.00 3.90 12.06
CA SER A 73 -3.26 4.19 12.74
C SER A 73 -4.40 3.36 12.14
N GLY A 74 -5.03 2.52 12.97
CA GLY A 74 -6.13 1.64 12.58
C GLY A 74 -5.76 0.44 11.71
N ALA A 75 -4.48 0.23 11.40
CA ALA A 75 -4.05 -0.93 10.62
C ALA A 75 -4.31 -2.23 11.39
N LYS A 76 -4.91 -3.23 10.73
CA LYS A 76 -5.06 -4.58 11.27
C LYS A 76 -4.07 -5.56 10.68
N TYR A 77 -3.63 -5.27 9.44
CA TYR A 77 -2.65 -6.06 8.73
C TYR A 77 -1.51 -5.17 8.26
N ILE A 78 -0.29 -5.67 8.41
CA ILE A 78 0.93 -4.98 8.00
C ILE A 78 1.79 -5.96 7.21
N VAL A 79 2.23 -5.54 6.04
CA VAL A 79 3.28 -6.23 5.26
C VAL A 79 4.43 -5.26 5.09
N SER A 80 5.65 -5.69 5.42
CA SER A 80 6.82 -4.83 5.35
C SER A 80 7.92 -5.42 4.48
N SER A 81 8.27 -4.69 3.43
CA SER A 81 9.48 -4.88 2.63
C SER A 81 10.47 -3.72 2.80
N GLY A 82 10.23 -2.82 3.77
CA GLY A 82 11.02 -1.61 4.05
C GLY A 82 12.33 -1.88 4.80
N GLY A 83 13.14 -2.83 4.34
CA GLY A 83 14.47 -3.09 4.88
C GLY A 83 15.54 -2.14 4.33
N ALA A 84 16.63 -1.95 5.08
CA ALA A 84 17.81 -1.26 4.57
C ALA A 84 18.62 -2.21 3.66
N PRO A 85 19.13 -1.75 2.50
CA PRO A 85 20.04 -2.54 1.68
C PRO A 85 21.28 -2.97 2.48
N ARG A 86 21.70 -4.22 2.30
CA ARG A 86 22.98 -4.69 2.85
C ARG A 86 24.12 -4.04 2.05
N LYS A 87 25.16 -3.58 2.75
CA LYS A 87 26.40 -3.11 2.12
C LYS A 87 27.16 -4.26 1.47
#